data_AF-A0A820Y1G4-F1
#
_entry.id   AF-A0A820Y1G4-F1
#
_cell.length_a   1.000
_cell.length_b   1.000
_cell.length_c   1.000
_cell.angle_alpha   90.00
_cell.angle_beta   90.00
_cell.angle_gamma   90.00
#
_symmetry.space_group_name_H-M   'P 1'
#
loop_
_entity.id
_entity.type
_entity.pdbx_description
1 polymer ?
#
loop_
_entity_poly.entity_id
_entity_poly.type
_entity_poly.pdbx_seq_one_letter_code
_entity_poly.pdbx_strand_id
1 'polypeptide(L)' 'MIVGGVLEPIKDYFGTVENQGRGSLHLHLLIWLDHDMKPVDMKKNIRNTDFREKLKAYLEDIIKEDLDQFKDEY' A
#
# COMPACT_ATOMS: atom_id res chain seq x y z
N MET A 1 -14.17 -8.72 -10.47
CA MET A 1 -12.73 -8.46 -10.66
C MET A 1 -12.53 -6.96 -10.59
N ILE A 2 -11.79 -6.47 -9.59
CA ILE A 2 -11.42 -5.06 -9.53
C ILE A 2 -10.31 -4.89 -10.57
N VAL A 3 -10.57 -4.07 -11.59
CA VAL A 3 -9.62 -3.79 -12.68
C VAL A 3 -9.06 -2.39 -12.45
N GLY A 4 -7.74 -2.30 -12.27
CA GLY A 4 -7.01 -1.06 -12.03
C GLY A 4 -6.39 -0.97 -10.62
N GLY A 5 -5.65 0.11 -10.38
CA GLY A 5 -4.86 0.31 -9.17
C GLY A 5 -3.40 -0.10 -9.35
N VAL A 6 -2.55 0.24 -8.37
CA VAL A 6 -1.09 0.04 -8.41
C VAL A 6 -0.69 -1.44 -8.55
N LEU A 7 -1.53 -2.33 -8.03
CA LEU A 7 -1.27 -3.78 -7.99
C LEU A 7 -1.96 -4.53 -9.14
N GLU A 8 -2.61 -3.84 -10.08
CA GLU A 8 -3.28 -4.46 -11.24
C GLU A 8 -4.36 -5.49 -10.77
N PRO A 9 -4.91 -6.39 -11.62
CA PRO A 9 -5.99 -7.28 -11.19
C PRO A 9 -5.59 -8.15 -9.99
N ILE A 10 -6.36 -8.03 -8.91
CA ILE A 10 -6.23 -8.85 -7.70
C ILE A 10 -7.22 -10.01 -7.81
N LYS A 11 -6.71 -11.22 -7.59
CA LYS A 11 -7.49 -12.47 -7.57
C LYS A 11 -8.21 -12.66 -6.25
N ASP A 12 -7.50 -12.44 -5.14
CA ASP A 12 -8.03 -12.62 -3.79
C ASP A 12 -7.18 -11.87 -2.75
N TYR A 13 -7.70 -11.71 -1.53
CA TYR A 13 -6.98 -11.12 -0.42
C TYR A 13 -7.39 -11.72 0.93
N PHE A 14 -6.46 -11.74 1.87
CA PHE A 14 -6.70 -12.09 3.27
C PHE A 14 -6.12 -10.99 4.16
N GLY A 15 -6.83 -10.59 5.20
CA GLY A 15 -6.40 -9.55 6.13
C GLY A 15 -6.72 -9.90 7.57
N THR A 16 -5.81 -9.55 8.48
CA THR A 16 -6.05 -9.64 9.94
C THR A 16 -5.53 -8.40 10.64
N VAL A 17 -6.20 -8.02 11.73
CA VAL A 17 -5.80 -6.89 12.57
C VAL A 17 -5.27 -7.38 13.90
N GLU A 18 -4.23 -6.73 14.41
CA GLU A 18 -3.69 -6.97 15.76
C GLU A 18 -3.53 -5.66 16.54
N ASN A 19 -3.67 -5.74 17.86
CA ASN A 19 -3.40 -4.61 18.74
C ASN A 19 -1.90 -4.57 19.07
N GLN A 20 -1.19 -3.57 18.54
CA GLN A 20 0.27 -3.39 18.72
C GLN A 20 0.63 -2.50 19.92
N GLY A 21 -0.33 -2.11 20.75
CA GLY A 21 -0.08 -1.28 21.94
C GLY A 21 0.31 0.18 21.64
N ARG A 22 0.03 0.67 20.43
CA ARG A 22 0.32 2.05 19.97
C ARG A 22 -0.93 2.89 19.73
N GLY A 23 -2.07 2.50 20.31
CA GLY A 23 -3.34 3.20 20.13
C GLY A 23 -3.98 3.04 18.74
N SER A 24 -3.42 2.20 17.87
CA SER A 24 -3.96 1.86 16.55
C SER A 24 -3.88 0.36 16.29
N LEU A 25 -4.78 -0.14 15.43
CA LEU A 25 -4.73 -1.51 14.93
C LEU A 25 -3.66 -1.64 13.85
N HIS A 26 -2.82 -2.67 13.95
CA HIS A 26 -1.88 -3.05 12.91
C HIS A 26 -2.55 -4.03 11.96
N LEU A 27 -2.53 -3.75 10.66
CA LEU A 27 -3.15 -4.57 9.63
C LEU A 27 -2.10 -5.39 8.88
N HIS A 28 -2.21 -6.72 8.95
CA HIS A 28 -1.46 -7.65 8.09
C HIS A 28 -2.32 -8.03 6.90
N LEU A 29 -1.81 -7.86 5.68
CA LEU A 29 -2.50 -8.25 4.44
C LEU A 29 -1.67 -9.24 3.63
N LEU A 30 -2.36 -10.22 3.05
CA LEU A 30 -1.87 -11.09 2.00
C LEU A 30 -2.74 -10.90 0.76
N ILE A 31 -2.12 -10.59 -0.38
CA ILE A 31 -2.83 -10.28 -1.63
C ILE A 31 -2.33 -11.25 -2.70
N TRP A 32 -3.27 -11.92 -3.38
CA TRP A 32 -2.98 -12.73 -4.56
C TRP A 32 -3.24 -11.92 -5.82
N LEU A 33 -2.19 -11.71 -6.59
CA LEU A 33 -2.29 -11.05 -7.89
C LEU A 33 -2.77 -12.04 -8.95
N ASP A 34 -3.60 -11.58 -9.88
CA ASP A 34 -4.08 -12.37 -11.02
C ASP A 34 -3.12 -12.29 -12.22
N HIS A 35 -1.84 -12.03 -11.95
CA HIS A 35 -0.79 -11.90 -12.95
C HIS A 35 0.59 -12.24 -12.36
N ASP A 36 1.55 -12.53 -13.25
CA ASP A 36 2.85 -13.12 -12.89
C ASP A 36 3.92 -12.09 -12.47
N MET A 37 3.53 -10.94 -11.90
CA MET A 37 4.51 -9.89 -11.56
C MET A 37 5.43 -10.36 -10.44
N LYS A 38 6.72 -10.50 -10.77
CA LYS A 38 7.75 -10.86 -9.80
C LYS A 38 8.31 -9.60 -9.14
N PRO A 39 8.98 -9.73 -7.99
CA PRO A 39 9.67 -8.60 -7.35
C PRO A 39 10.64 -7.84 -8.28
N VAL A 40 11.24 -8.54 -9.26
CA VAL A 40 12.12 -7.94 -10.27
C VAL A 40 11.35 -7.02 -11.23
N ASP A 41 10.15 -7.42 -11.63
CA ASP A 41 9.29 -6.64 -12.52
C ASP A 41 8.82 -5.36 -11.82
N MET A 42 8.47 -5.45 -10.53
CA MET A 42 8.15 -4.28 -9.71
C MET A 42 9.32 -3.29 -9.65
N LYS A 43 10.56 -3.77 -9.42
CA LYS A 43 11.77 -2.93 -9.43
C LYS A 43 11.98 -2.24 -10.78
N LYS A 44 11.62 -2.88 -11.87
CA LYS A 44 11.67 -2.30 -13.22
C LYS A 44 10.57 -1.25 -13.40
N ASN A 45 9.34 -1.54 -12.99
CA ASN A 45 8.18 -0.66 -13.12
C ASN A 45 8.34 0.63 -12.32
N ILE A 46 8.97 0.59 -11.15
CA ILE A 46 9.27 1.80 -10.35
C ILE A 46 10.16 2.82 -11.11
N ARG A 47 10.92 2.38 -12.12
CA ARG A 47 11.72 3.29 -12.97
C ARG A 47 10.87 4.02 -14.01
N ASN A 48 9.67 3.53 -14.31
CA ASN A 48 8.71 4.23 -15.15
C ASN A 48 8.07 5.36 -14.33
N THR A 49 8.19 6.60 -14.82
CA THR A 49 7.70 7.79 -14.10
C THR A 49 6.19 7.72 -13.84
N ASP A 50 5.39 7.35 -14.84
CA ASP A 50 3.93 7.31 -14.70
C ASP A 50 3.48 6.30 -13.65
N PHE A 51 4.10 5.11 -13.66
CA PHE A 51 3.84 4.08 -12.64
C PHE A 51 4.25 4.57 -11.26
N ARG A 52 5.43 5.20 -11.15
CA ARG A 52 5.95 5.70 -9.87
C ARG A 52 5.07 6.78 -9.26
N GLU A 53 4.58 7.73 -10.06
CA GLU A 53 3.71 8.80 -9.53
C GLU A 53 2.34 8.25 -9.13
N LYS A 54 1.79 7.28 -9.87
CA LYS A 54 0.57 6.55 -9.44
C LYS A 54 0.77 5.80 -8.13
N LEU A 55 1.92 5.15 -7.97
CA LEU A 55 2.28 4.44 -6.73
C LEU A 55 2.39 5.41 -5.55
N LYS A 56 3.04 6.57 -5.73
CA LYS A 56 3.11 7.60 -4.69
C LYS A 56 1.74 8.10 -4.28
N ALA A 57 0.89 8.48 -5.25
CA ALA A 57 -0.45 8.98 -4.96
C ALA A 57 -1.29 7.97 -4.17
N TYR A 58 -1.16 6.67 -4.51
CA TYR A 58 -1.80 5.60 -3.74
C TYR A 58 -1.26 5.51 -2.30
N LEU A 59 0.07 5.53 -2.13
CA LEU A 59 0.70 5.45 -0.81
C LEU A 59 0.34 6.65 0.08
N GLU A 60 0.31 7.86 -0.48
CA GLU A 60 -0.11 9.07 0.24
C GLU A 60 -1.58 9.02 0.69
N ASP A 61 -2.45 8.31 -0.04
CA ASP A 61 -3.85 8.15 0.36
C ASP A 61 -4.03 7.12 1.49
N ILE A 62 -3.28 6.02 1.45
CA ILE A 62 -3.42 4.92 2.43
C ILE A 62 -2.52 5.06 3.66
N ILE A 63 -1.37 5.72 3.54
CA ILE A 63 -0.46 6.00 4.65
C ILE A 63 -0.85 7.37 5.21
N LYS A 64 -1.75 7.34 6.20
CA LYS A 64 -2.10 8.51 7.00
C LYS A 64 -1.58 8.29 8.40
N GLU A 65 -0.65 9.14 8.82
CA GLU A 65 -0.18 9.20 10.20
C GLU A 65 -0.83 10.40 10.86
N ASP A 66 -1.69 10.13 11.85
CA ASP A 66 -2.33 11.18 12.64
C ASP A 66 -1.39 11.60 13.78
N LEU A 67 -0.32 12.34 13.41
CA LEU A 67 0.63 12.95 14.34
C LEU A 67 0.17 14.32 14.84
N ASP A 68 -1.14 14.59 14.86
CA ASP A 68 -1.67 15.90 15.27
C ASP A 68 -1.22 16.31 16.68
N GLN A 69 -0.83 15.34 17.52
CA GLN A 69 -0.32 15.54 18.87
C GLN A 69 1.08 16.18 18.96
N PHE A 70 1.81 16.28 17.85
CA PHE A 70 3.20 16.79 17.83
C PHE A 70 3.39 18.04 16.96
N LYS A 71 2.31 18.60 16.40
CA LYS A 71 2.40 19.78 15.53
C LYS A 71 2.60 21.10 16.27
N ASP A 72 2.34 21.13 17.58
CA ASP A 72 2.37 22.37 18.39
C ASP A 72 3.71 22.61 19.14
N GLU A 73 4.74 21.78 18.94
CA GLU A 73 6.03 21.91 19.66
C GLU A 73 7.20 22.50 18.84
N TYR A 74 6.99 22.99 17.61
CA TYR A 74 8.03 23.67 16.83
C TYR A 74 7.56 24.94 16.13
#